data_AF-A0A971MWU6-F1
#
_entry.id   AF-A0A971MWU6-F1
#
_cell.length_a   1.000
_cell.length_b   1.000
_cell.length_c   1.000
_cell.angle_alpha   90.00
_cell.angle_beta   90.00
_cell.angle_gamma   90.00
#
_symmetry.space_group_name_H-M   'P 1'
#
loop_
_entity.id
_entity.type
_entity.pdbx_description
1 polymer ?
#
loop_
_entity_poly.entity_id
_entity_poly.type
_entity_poly.pdbx_seq_one_letter_code
_entity_poly.pdbx_strand_id
1 'polypeptide(L)'
;MNKTLTLVVKLFLIAAVAALVLGLTNMVTSPVIQERQAQAFKESYSQAYPSGVDFKTIETGVSENIKEVIEVTDGTNQIGYVFSGIGKGGYGGDISYIIGVDNAGVIQGFKPLTHSETPGYGSKMEDQSFIDGVGGVNLSKGVSYGAGNKENGEIQAISGATMTTSALTNSFQEVAKKMADLSDQIEPIGDSVEPYYAVNYEEVFKPLFGADSFKEVNTKGEHKGFVRIVDALKGEEVVGHVVQLKGSGFGGAIDILLGVDKDKVIKEYKVVSHGETPDYGAKIEESLYSGNIVGKSLAKKIKLKADPTRDQDILLISGATVTSMAMQDAMNGGVNALKEYSKGNVEYKDTDLVAIAEEEAKANAPAIDYLAQFEGIDAVEPVEGAALDDKVIAVHKAMNGSEQVGYILDVTSKLGFHRDGIQTGILADMDGVIKQFVYYSMQETEGYGAAAKEEAYVADIVGDSLKSEAFSTGDGTAQGKIDSISGATWTTDAMLEILNSASKAFQALN
;
A
#
# COMPACT_ATOMS: atom_id res chain seq x y z
N MET A 1 9.73 63.13 11.31
CA MET A 1 10.18 61.82 10.80
C MET A 1 10.94 61.00 11.87
N ASN A 2 10.43 60.90 13.12
CA ASN A 2 11.23 60.37 14.24
C ASN A 2 10.59 59.24 15.08
N LYS A 3 9.30 58.90 14.92
CA LYS A 3 8.67 57.83 15.72
C LYS A 3 8.68 56.47 15.02
N THR A 4 8.29 56.42 13.74
CA THR A 4 8.30 55.19 12.93
C THR A 4 9.72 54.66 12.73
N LEU A 5 10.68 55.53 12.39
CA LEU A 5 12.08 55.15 12.24
C LEU A 5 12.69 54.60 13.55
N THR A 6 12.36 55.21 14.68
CA THR A 6 12.80 54.74 16.00
C THR A 6 12.21 53.38 16.38
N LEU A 7 10.94 53.11 16.01
CA LEU A 7 10.31 51.81 16.22
C LEU A 7 10.96 50.73 15.36
N VAL A 8 11.20 51.01 14.07
CA VAL A 8 11.87 50.09 13.14
C VAL A 8 13.28 49.74 13.63
N VAL A 9 14.06 50.75 14.05
CA VAL A 9 15.43 50.53 14.56
C VAL A 9 15.43 49.73 15.85
N LYS A 10 14.49 49.97 16.77
CA LYS A 10 14.36 49.19 18.01
C LYS A 10 14.00 47.73 17.74
N LEU A 11 13.04 47.48 16.83
CA LEU A 11 12.63 46.14 16.47
C LEU A 11 13.77 45.38 15.79
N PHE A 12 14.48 46.05 14.88
CA PHE A 12 15.66 45.49 14.21
C PHE A 12 16.76 45.13 15.22
N LEU A 13 17.07 46.00 16.18
CA LEU A 13 18.06 45.73 17.22
C LEU A 13 17.66 44.54 18.10
N ILE A 14 16.39 44.45 18.51
CA ILE A 14 15.91 43.33 19.32
C ILE A 14 15.97 42.02 18.52
N ALA A 15 15.54 42.02 17.26
CA ALA A 15 15.61 40.86 16.38
C ALA A 15 17.07 40.43 16.11
N ALA A 16 17.97 41.39 15.89
CA ALA A 16 19.39 41.15 15.69
C ALA A 16 20.04 40.53 16.94
N VAL A 17 19.71 41.05 18.13
CA VAL A 17 20.20 40.48 19.40
C VAL A 17 19.64 39.08 19.62
N ALA A 18 18.35 38.85 19.36
CA ALA A 18 17.74 37.53 19.49
C ALA A 18 18.37 36.50 18.53
N ALA A 19 18.57 36.87 17.26
CA ALA A 19 19.23 36.02 16.28
C ALA A 19 20.70 35.72 16.66
N LEU A 20 21.41 36.72 17.19
CA LEU A 20 22.79 36.56 17.65
C LEU A 20 22.88 35.61 18.85
N VAL A 21 22.00 35.77 19.85
CA VAL A 21 21.93 34.88 21.01
C VAL A 21 21.57 33.46 20.59
N LEU A 22 20.61 33.29 19.69
CA LEU A 22 20.21 31.98 19.18
C LEU A 22 21.35 31.33 18.37
N GLY A 23 22.04 32.09 17.52
CA GLY A 23 23.17 31.61 16.73
C GLY A 23 24.35 31.18 17.59
N LEU A 24 24.72 31.98 18.59
CA LEU A 24 25.79 31.64 19.54
C LEU A 24 25.42 30.40 20.38
N THR A 25 24.18 30.32 20.83
CA THR A 25 23.67 29.15 21.57
C THR A 25 23.75 27.91 20.69
N ASN A 26 23.27 27.97 19.44
CA ASN A 26 23.35 26.86 18.50
C ASN A 26 24.81 26.45 18.21
N MET A 27 25.72 27.42 18.05
CA MET A 27 27.14 27.14 17.79
C MET A 27 27.84 26.40 18.93
N VAL A 28 27.52 26.73 20.19
CA VAL A 28 28.06 26.04 21.37
C VAL A 28 27.38 24.69 21.59
N THR A 29 26.07 24.60 21.34
CA THR A 29 25.28 23.41 21.66
C THR A 29 25.36 22.33 20.57
N SER A 30 25.47 22.71 19.29
CA SER A 30 25.53 21.81 18.14
C SER A 30 26.62 20.73 18.24
N PRO A 31 27.90 21.02 18.54
CA PRO A 31 28.91 19.97 18.65
C PRO A 31 28.64 19.00 19.80
N VAL A 32 28.11 19.48 20.94
CA VAL A 32 27.72 18.62 22.07
C VAL A 32 26.52 17.74 21.71
N ILE A 33 25.55 18.27 20.97
CA ILE A 33 24.40 17.49 20.47
C ILE A 33 24.88 16.42 19.49
N GLN A 34 25.77 16.77 18.57
CA GLN A 34 26.32 15.82 17.61
C GLN A 34 27.12 14.71 18.29
N GLU A 35 27.95 15.04 19.27
CA GLU A 35 28.72 14.04 20.03
C GLU A 35 27.80 13.12 20.84
N ARG A 36 26.78 13.68 21.50
CA ARG A 36 25.74 12.91 22.20
C ARG A 36 24.96 12.00 21.26
N GLN A 37 24.61 12.49 20.07
CA GLN A 37 23.92 11.71 19.05
C GLN A 37 24.81 10.58 18.53
N ALA A 38 26.09 10.85 18.23
CA ALA A 38 27.05 9.83 17.80
C ALA A 38 27.29 8.77 18.88
N GLN A 39 27.29 9.16 20.16
CA GLN A 39 27.45 8.24 21.27
C GLN A 39 26.19 7.39 21.49
N ALA A 40 25.00 8.01 21.49
CA ALA A 40 23.72 7.30 21.53
C ALA A 40 23.55 6.36 20.33
N PHE A 41 24.09 6.74 19.17
CA PHE A 41 24.09 5.94 17.95
C PHE A 41 25.01 4.71 18.06
N LYS A 42 26.19 4.86 18.67
CA LYS A 42 27.06 3.72 19.00
C LYS A 42 26.44 2.79 20.04
N GLU A 43 25.76 3.35 21.05
CA GLU A 43 25.00 2.56 22.03
C GLU A 43 23.84 1.79 21.38
N SER A 44 23.24 2.31 20.30
CA SER A 44 22.20 1.59 19.57
C SER A 44 22.71 0.37 18.80
N TYR A 45 24.00 0.27 18.47
CA TYR A 45 24.54 -0.93 17.82
C TYR A 45 24.40 -2.16 18.72
N SER A 46 24.69 -2.02 20.02
CA SER A 46 24.53 -3.10 20.99
C SER A 46 23.07 -3.42 21.28
N GLN A 47 22.13 -2.51 21.00
CA GLN A 47 20.69 -2.82 21.09
C GLN A 47 20.20 -3.55 19.84
N ALA A 48 20.73 -3.19 18.67
CA ALA A 48 20.43 -3.84 17.40
C ALA A 48 21.10 -5.22 17.28
N TYR A 49 22.23 -5.44 17.96
CA TYR A 49 22.96 -6.70 17.95
C TYR A 49 23.53 -7.02 19.35
N PRO A 50 22.71 -7.54 20.30
CA PRO A 50 23.11 -7.71 21.70
C PRO A 50 24.27 -8.67 21.97
N SER A 51 24.50 -9.65 21.10
CA SER A 51 25.62 -10.61 21.20
C SER A 51 26.93 -10.08 20.61
N GLY A 52 26.92 -8.89 19.98
CA GLY A 52 28.10 -8.27 19.40
C GLY A 52 29.03 -7.71 20.46
N VAL A 53 30.33 -8.00 20.33
CA VAL A 53 31.39 -7.53 21.23
C VAL A 53 32.13 -6.34 20.63
N ASP A 54 32.42 -6.37 19.34
CA ASP A 54 33.08 -5.27 18.62
C ASP A 54 32.31 -4.88 17.35
N PHE A 55 32.35 -3.58 17.04
CA PHE A 55 31.55 -2.94 16.00
C PHE A 55 32.43 -2.04 15.14
N LYS A 56 32.58 -2.39 13.86
CA LYS A 56 33.49 -1.70 12.94
C LYS A 56 32.75 -1.25 11.69
N THR A 57 32.69 0.07 11.47
CA THR A 57 32.15 0.62 10.22
C THR A 57 32.96 0.15 9.01
N ILE A 58 32.26 -0.29 7.97
CA ILE A 58 32.83 -0.66 6.67
C ILE A 58 32.29 0.27 5.58
N GLU A 59 33.15 0.64 4.63
CA GLU A 59 32.75 1.56 3.54
C GLU A 59 31.92 0.85 2.45
N THR A 60 31.93 -0.48 2.45
CA THR A 60 31.20 -1.30 1.48
C THR A 60 29.77 -1.50 1.96
N GLY A 61 28.79 -1.01 1.19
CA GLY A 61 27.39 -1.32 1.41
C GLY A 61 26.45 -0.16 1.75
N VAL A 62 26.91 1.08 1.52
CA VAL A 62 26.04 2.27 1.54
C VAL A 62 25.20 2.31 0.26
N SER A 63 23.91 2.63 0.40
CA SER A 63 22.95 2.85 -0.69
C SER A 63 22.08 4.07 -0.40
N GLU A 64 21.12 4.39 -1.26
CA GLU A 64 20.19 5.51 -1.02
C GLU A 64 19.39 5.34 0.29
N ASN A 65 19.13 4.09 0.68
CA ASN A 65 18.34 3.73 1.86
C ASN A 65 19.19 3.14 3.00
N ILE A 66 20.49 2.91 2.79
CA ILE A 66 21.43 2.42 3.81
C ILE A 66 22.55 3.45 3.96
N LYS A 67 22.59 4.16 5.07
CA LYS A 67 23.59 5.20 5.35
C LYS A 67 24.95 4.63 5.73
N GLU A 68 24.94 3.59 6.56
CA GLU A 68 26.17 3.00 7.12
C GLU A 68 25.98 1.50 7.33
N VAL A 69 27.07 0.75 7.17
CA VAL A 69 27.15 -0.67 7.50
C VAL A 69 28.27 -0.87 8.52
N ILE A 70 27.98 -1.61 9.57
CA ILE A 70 28.86 -1.88 10.69
C ILE A 70 29.02 -3.39 10.80
N GLU A 71 30.23 -3.88 10.57
CA GLU A 71 30.60 -5.27 10.82
C GLU A 71 30.58 -5.55 12.32
N VAL A 72 29.97 -6.68 12.71
CA VAL A 72 29.85 -7.12 14.10
C VAL A 72 30.67 -8.38 14.32
N THR A 73 31.46 -8.41 15.40
CA THR A 73 32.21 -9.60 15.81
C THR A 73 31.88 -10.03 17.23
N ASP A 74 32.03 -11.32 17.54
CA ASP A 74 32.00 -11.87 18.91
C ASP A 74 33.34 -11.67 19.66
N GLY A 75 34.24 -10.85 19.11
CA GLY A 75 35.62 -10.66 19.55
C GLY A 75 36.63 -11.56 18.84
N THR A 76 36.18 -12.59 18.12
CA THR A 76 37.04 -13.50 17.35
C THR A 76 36.55 -13.68 15.92
N ASN A 77 35.25 -13.91 15.73
CA ASN A 77 34.62 -14.19 14.45
C ASN A 77 33.66 -13.06 14.08
N GLN A 78 33.57 -12.76 12.79
CA GLN A 78 32.49 -11.95 12.25
C GLN A 78 31.18 -12.76 12.31
N ILE A 79 30.15 -12.17 12.92
CA ILE A 79 28.88 -12.86 13.23
C ILE A 79 27.66 -12.22 12.55
N GLY A 80 27.81 -11.00 12.05
CA GLY A 80 26.76 -10.30 11.33
C GLY A 80 27.13 -8.84 11.05
N TYR A 81 26.09 -8.06 10.76
CA TYR A 81 26.19 -6.66 10.41
C TYR A 81 25.09 -5.85 11.10
N VAL A 82 25.38 -4.59 11.39
CA VAL A 82 24.41 -3.59 11.80
C VAL A 82 24.30 -2.55 10.69
N PHE A 83 23.07 -2.23 10.29
CA PHE A 83 22.77 -1.28 9.23
C PHE A 83 22.09 -0.05 9.82
N SER A 84 22.53 1.12 9.41
CA SER A 84 21.80 2.37 9.59
C SER A 84 20.90 2.60 8.38
N GLY A 85 19.62 2.26 8.50
CA GLY A 85 18.67 2.34 7.40
C GLY A 85 17.80 3.60 7.41
N ILE A 86 17.22 3.89 6.25
CA ILE A 86 16.18 4.90 6.03
C ILE A 86 14.98 4.23 5.37
N GLY A 87 13.88 4.13 6.12
CA GLY A 87 12.57 3.82 5.58
C GLY A 87 11.97 5.04 4.92
N LYS A 88 12.03 5.12 3.59
CA LYS A 88 11.47 6.23 2.84
C LYS A 88 9.96 6.10 2.70
N GLY A 89 9.27 7.24 2.79
CA GLY A 89 7.83 7.30 2.55
C GLY A 89 6.96 6.87 3.73
N GLY A 90 7.45 6.97 4.97
CA GLY A 90 6.59 6.95 6.15
C GLY A 90 5.56 8.09 6.12
N TYR A 91 4.50 7.98 6.92
CA TYR A 91 3.39 8.93 6.88
C TYR A 91 3.82 10.36 7.23
N GLY A 92 4.62 10.51 8.27
CA GLY A 92 5.22 11.78 8.70
C GLY A 92 6.54 12.12 7.99
N GLY A 93 7.00 11.27 7.06
CA GLY A 93 8.26 11.41 6.35
C GLY A 93 9.19 10.21 6.55
N ASP A 94 10.48 10.41 6.29
CA ASP A 94 11.45 9.33 6.34
C ASP A 94 11.72 8.85 7.78
N ILE A 95 11.87 7.54 7.94
CA ILE A 95 12.12 6.87 9.21
C ILE A 95 13.58 6.43 9.25
N SER A 96 14.38 6.99 10.16
CA SER A 96 15.74 6.51 10.40
C SER A 96 15.71 5.43 11.47
N TYR A 97 16.43 4.33 11.25
CA TYR A 97 16.49 3.21 12.18
C TYR A 97 17.87 2.53 12.14
N ILE A 98 18.11 1.66 13.12
CA ILE A 98 19.21 0.69 13.11
C ILE A 98 18.63 -0.71 13.13
N ILE A 99 19.22 -1.61 12.35
CA ILE A 99 18.87 -3.03 12.36
C ILE A 99 20.14 -3.88 12.39
N GLY A 100 20.20 -4.88 13.27
CA GLY A 100 21.27 -5.87 13.31
C GLY A 100 20.80 -7.17 12.68
N VAL A 101 21.62 -7.77 11.82
CA VAL A 101 21.29 -8.98 11.05
C VAL A 101 22.49 -9.92 11.12
N ASP A 102 22.25 -11.18 11.47
CA ASP A 102 23.30 -12.20 11.47
C ASP A 102 23.65 -12.67 10.06
N ASN A 103 24.71 -13.47 9.94
CA ASN A 103 25.15 -13.99 8.65
C ASN A 103 24.13 -14.89 7.95
N ALA A 104 23.15 -15.45 8.66
CA ALA A 104 22.07 -16.25 8.08
C ALA A 104 20.87 -15.39 7.61
N GLY A 105 20.93 -14.07 7.79
CA GLY A 105 19.87 -13.14 7.39
C GLY A 105 18.83 -12.91 8.48
N VAL A 106 19.03 -13.44 9.68
CA VAL A 106 18.08 -13.30 10.79
C VAL A 106 18.34 -12.01 11.54
N ILE A 107 17.30 -11.19 11.69
CA ILE A 107 17.37 -9.94 12.44
C ILE A 107 17.61 -10.24 13.92
N GLN A 108 18.69 -9.71 14.48
CA GLN A 108 19.03 -9.83 15.90
C GLN A 108 18.38 -8.74 16.75
N GLY A 109 18.05 -7.61 16.14
CA GLY A 109 17.42 -6.48 16.83
C GLY A 109 17.12 -5.34 15.87
N PHE A 110 16.10 -4.56 16.22
CA PHE A 110 15.64 -3.40 15.47
C PHE A 110 15.45 -2.24 16.43
N LYS A 111 15.85 -1.04 16.00
CA LYS A 111 15.69 0.18 16.79
C LYS A 111 15.34 1.36 15.89
N PRO A 112 14.11 1.89 15.98
CA PRO A 112 13.79 3.21 15.45
C PRO A 112 14.68 4.27 16.10
N LEU A 113 15.12 5.26 15.32
CA LEU A 113 15.94 6.37 15.80
C LEU A 113 15.21 7.72 15.72
N THR A 114 14.84 8.13 14.51
CA THR A 114 14.19 9.42 14.26
C THR A 114 13.08 9.25 13.26
N HIS A 115 11.92 9.79 13.57
CA HIS A 115 10.77 9.80 12.68
C HIS A 115 9.82 10.93 13.07
N SER A 116 8.86 11.21 12.19
CA SER A 116 7.78 12.16 12.44
C SER A 116 6.39 11.51 12.35
N GLU A 117 6.34 10.17 12.44
CA GLU A 117 5.08 9.41 12.38
C GLU A 117 4.05 9.84 13.44
N THR A 118 2.77 9.71 13.08
CA THR A 118 1.64 10.08 13.92
C THR A 118 1.62 9.26 15.23
N PRO A 119 1.57 9.92 16.41
CA PRO A 119 1.42 9.24 17.69
C PRO A 119 0.20 8.31 17.74
N GLY A 120 0.40 7.07 18.19
CA GLY A 120 -0.67 6.06 18.30
C GLY A 120 -0.97 5.28 17.02
N TYR A 121 -0.33 5.65 15.90
CA TYR A 121 -0.37 4.92 14.63
C TYR A 121 1.05 4.48 14.28
N GLY A 122 1.76 5.20 13.41
CA GLY A 122 3.11 4.83 12.99
C GLY A 122 4.14 4.87 14.12
N SER A 123 3.93 5.68 15.16
CA SER A 123 4.82 5.66 16.34
C SER A 123 4.82 4.32 17.09
N LYS A 124 3.84 3.44 16.86
CA LYS A 124 3.81 2.08 17.44
C LYS A 124 4.98 1.21 16.98
N MET A 125 5.76 1.64 15.98
CA MET A 125 7.02 0.97 15.66
C MET A 125 8.04 1.05 16.81
N GLU A 126 7.87 2.00 17.74
CA GLU A 126 8.67 2.11 18.96
C GLU A 126 8.16 1.19 20.09
N ASP A 127 6.97 0.60 19.94
CA ASP A 127 6.43 -0.30 20.95
C ASP A 127 7.28 -1.57 21.03
N GLN A 128 7.58 -2.01 22.26
CA GLN A 128 8.42 -3.18 22.49
C GLN A 128 7.89 -4.43 21.76
N SER A 129 6.57 -4.59 21.67
CA SER A 129 5.96 -5.71 20.95
C SER A 129 6.27 -5.71 19.45
N PHE A 130 6.35 -4.53 18.82
CA PHE A 130 6.73 -4.43 17.41
C PHE A 130 8.23 -4.68 17.27
N ILE A 131 9.06 -4.06 18.11
CA ILE A 131 10.52 -4.25 18.10
C ILE A 131 10.89 -5.72 18.26
N ASP A 132 10.30 -6.41 19.25
CA ASP A 132 10.51 -7.84 19.48
C ASP A 132 9.91 -8.69 18.36
N GLY A 133 8.86 -8.19 17.71
CA GLY A 133 8.24 -8.80 16.53
C GLY A 133 9.16 -8.78 15.31
N VAL A 134 9.92 -7.69 15.11
CA VAL A 134 10.92 -7.57 14.04
C VAL A 134 12.16 -8.44 14.34
N GLY A 135 12.56 -8.56 15.60
CA GLY A 135 13.62 -9.49 16.00
C GLY A 135 13.28 -10.93 15.63
N GLY A 136 14.22 -11.64 15.01
CA GLY A 136 14.08 -13.03 14.56
C GLY A 136 13.47 -13.20 13.16
N VAL A 137 13.06 -12.12 12.49
CA VAL A 137 12.60 -12.18 11.10
C VAL A 137 13.79 -12.52 10.20
N ASN A 138 13.62 -13.52 9.33
CA ASN A 138 14.66 -13.97 8.41
C ASN A 138 14.54 -13.27 7.05
N LEU A 139 15.42 -12.30 6.81
CA LEU A 139 15.48 -11.51 5.58
C LEU A 139 15.98 -12.33 4.38
N SER A 140 16.68 -13.46 4.59
CA SER A 140 17.10 -14.35 3.50
C SER A 140 15.92 -15.00 2.78
N LYS A 141 14.72 -14.92 3.39
CA LYS A 141 13.46 -15.44 2.89
C LYS A 141 12.61 -14.31 2.33
N GLY A 142 13.22 -13.31 1.71
CA GLY A 142 12.54 -12.08 1.27
C GLY A 142 12.02 -11.25 2.44
N VAL A 143 11.40 -10.11 2.14
CA VAL A 143 10.84 -9.22 3.16
C VAL A 143 9.43 -8.81 2.77
N SER A 144 8.49 -9.02 3.69
CA SER A 144 7.09 -8.61 3.53
C SER A 144 6.52 -8.21 4.88
N TYR A 145 5.27 -7.74 4.91
CA TYR A 145 4.56 -7.49 6.16
C TYR A 145 3.15 -8.10 6.15
N GLY A 146 2.62 -8.37 7.34
CA GLY A 146 1.29 -8.94 7.54
C GLY A 146 1.08 -9.45 8.96
N ALA A 147 0.85 -10.75 9.12
CA ALA A 147 0.60 -11.35 10.45
C ALA A 147 1.87 -11.54 11.30
N GLY A 148 3.06 -11.39 10.71
CA GLY A 148 4.35 -11.50 11.42
C GLY A 148 4.97 -12.90 11.40
N ASN A 149 4.96 -13.60 10.26
CA ASN A 149 5.67 -14.86 10.10
C ASN A 149 7.18 -14.65 9.89
N LYS A 150 7.90 -14.67 11.01
CA LYS A 150 9.36 -14.43 11.06
C LYS A 150 10.18 -15.37 10.16
N GLU A 151 9.81 -16.65 10.09
CA GLU A 151 10.55 -17.66 9.32
C GLU A 151 10.46 -17.40 7.81
N ASN A 152 9.41 -16.71 7.35
CA ASN A 152 9.16 -16.38 5.95
C ASN A 152 9.46 -14.91 5.62
N GLY A 153 10.26 -14.23 6.44
CA GLY A 153 10.61 -12.83 6.21
C GLY A 153 9.46 -11.84 6.39
N GLU A 154 8.35 -12.24 7.02
CA GLU A 154 7.17 -11.41 7.20
C GLU A 154 7.21 -10.69 8.55
N ILE A 155 7.31 -9.37 8.53
CA ILE A 155 7.17 -8.53 9.72
C ILE A 155 5.69 -8.35 10.07
N GLN A 156 5.39 -8.07 11.34
CA GLN A 156 4.01 -7.76 11.71
C GLN A 156 3.60 -6.39 11.17
N ALA A 157 2.41 -6.28 10.60
CA ALA A 157 1.85 -5.00 10.18
C ALA A 157 1.47 -4.14 11.39
N ILE A 158 1.80 -2.84 11.34
CA ILE A 158 1.31 -1.88 12.33
C ILE A 158 -0.11 -1.48 11.91
N SER A 159 -1.11 -1.90 12.67
CA SER A 159 -2.51 -1.58 12.37
C SER A 159 -2.75 -0.07 12.33
N GLY A 160 -3.39 0.37 11.25
CA GLY A 160 -3.62 1.77 10.91
C GLY A 160 -2.38 2.57 10.54
N ALA A 161 -1.25 1.90 10.22
CA ALA A 161 0.00 2.55 9.85
C ALA A 161 0.71 1.80 8.71
N THR A 162 -0.04 1.54 7.64
CA THR A 162 0.45 0.85 6.43
C THR A 162 1.65 1.56 5.82
N MET A 163 1.65 2.90 5.76
CA MET A 163 2.78 3.68 5.22
C MET A 163 4.06 3.49 6.02
N THR A 164 3.97 3.49 7.36
CA THR A 164 5.09 3.22 8.26
C THR A 164 5.64 1.82 8.03
N THR A 165 4.74 0.83 8.01
CA THR A 165 5.11 -0.59 7.85
C THR A 165 5.76 -0.83 6.49
N SER A 166 5.23 -0.21 5.44
CA SER A 166 5.74 -0.31 4.07
C SER A 166 7.11 0.36 3.94
N ALA A 167 7.29 1.54 4.53
CA ALA A 167 8.57 2.25 4.55
C ALA A 167 9.68 1.41 5.21
N LEU A 168 9.37 0.76 6.34
CA LEU A 168 10.30 -0.16 7.00
C LEU A 168 10.58 -1.40 6.15
N THR A 169 9.54 -2.07 5.65
CA THR A 169 9.67 -3.31 4.85
C THR A 169 10.50 -3.08 3.60
N ASN A 170 10.24 -2.00 2.86
CA ASN A 170 11.00 -1.64 1.66
C ASN A 170 12.48 -1.40 1.98
N SER A 171 12.78 -0.76 3.12
CA SER A 171 14.15 -0.53 3.55
C SER A 171 14.83 -1.82 4.02
N PHE A 172 14.09 -2.72 4.68
CA PHE A 172 14.58 -4.04 5.08
C PHE A 172 14.86 -4.93 3.86
N GLN A 173 14.10 -4.82 2.77
CA GLN A 173 14.39 -5.50 1.50
C GLN A 173 15.77 -5.09 0.96
N GLU A 174 16.10 -3.79 1.03
CA GLU A 174 17.43 -3.30 0.63
C GLU A 174 18.53 -3.82 1.57
N VAL A 175 18.25 -3.94 2.88
CA VAL A 175 19.16 -4.61 3.83
C VAL A 175 19.36 -6.07 3.46
N ALA A 176 18.30 -6.79 3.08
CA ALA A 176 18.35 -8.19 2.66
C ALA A 176 19.22 -8.39 1.41
N LYS A 177 19.04 -7.54 0.39
CA LYS A 177 19.91 -7.51 -0.81
C LYS A 177 21.36 -7.25 -0.43
N LYS A 178 21.61 -6.28 0.46
CA LYS A 178 22.95 -5.95 0.91
C LYS A 178 23.59 -7.09 1.70
N MET A 179 22.80 -7.83 2.47
CA MET A 179 23.26 -9.02 3.20
C MET A 179 23.67 -10.15 2.26
N ALA A 180 22.99 -10.33 1.11
CA ALA A 180 23.42 -11.29 0.09
C ALA A 180 24.78 -10.93 -0.53
N ASP A 181 25.14 -9.64 -0.61
CA ASP A 181 26.47 -9.21 -1.03
C ASP A 181 27.56 -9.41 0.04
N LEU A 182 27.16 -9.45 1.32
CA LEU A 182 28.07 -9.43 2.48
C LEU A 182 28.26 -10.81 3.11
N SER A 183 27.33 -11.74 2.93
CA SER A 183 27.35 -13.09 3.51
C SER A 183 27.15 -14.16 2.46
N ASP A 184 28.10 -15.09 2.38
CA ASP A 184 28.04 -16.27 1.50
C ASP A 184 26.92 -17.27 1.89
N GLN A 185 26.23 -17.06 3.02
CA GLN A 185 25.13 -17.93 3.47
C GLN A 185 23.77 -17.53 2.88
N ILE A 186 23.69 -16.36 2.24
CA ILE A 186 22.43 -15.79 1.75
C ILE A 186 22.48 -15.76 0.22
N GLU A 187 21.51 -16.41 -0.42
CA GLU A 187 21.37 -16.32 -1.87
C GLU A 187 20.85 -14.94 -2.28
N PRO A 188 21.26 -14.40 -3.45
CA PRO A 188 20.74 -13.14 -3.97
C PRO A 188 19.22 -13.15 -4.09
N ILE A 189 18.58 -12.21 -3.41
CA ILE A 189 17.14 -12.01 -3.47
C ILE A 189 16.85 -11.15 -4.70
N GLY A 190 15.95 -11.62 -5.57
CA GLY A 190 15.57 -10.90 -6.79
C GLY A 190 14.98 -9.51 -6.52
N ASP A 191 14.96 -8.67 -7.55
CA ASP A 191 14.44 -7.30 -7.48
C ASP A 191 12.93 -7.19 -7.22
N SER A 192 12.20 -8.30 -7.18
CA SER A 192 10.74 -8.32 -7.03
C SER A 192 10.31 -7.78 -5.66
N VAL A 193 9.44 -6.77 -5.68
CA VAL A 193 8.71 -6.22 -4.53
C VAL A 193 7.59 -7.17 -4.06
N GLU A 194 7.46 -8.32 -4.71
CA GLU A 194 6.41 -9.29 -4.44
C GLU A 194 6.67 -10.01 -3.12
N PRO A 195 5.64 -10.23 -2.29
CA PRO A 195 5.82 -10.91 -1.02
C PRO A 195 6.39 -12.32 -1.25
N TYR A 196 7.30 -12.74 -0.37
CA TYR A 196 8.07 -14.00 -0.52
C TYR A 196 7.23 -15.22 -0.89
N TYR A 197 6.03 -15.34 -0.32
CA TYR A 197 5.11 -16.45 -0.60
C TYR A 197 4.49 -16.43 -2.00
N ALA A 198 4.53 -15.32 -2.73
CA ALA A 198 4.17 -15.27 -4.15
C ALA A 198 5.23 -15.96 -5.02
N VAL A 199 6.49 -15.90 -4.63
CA VAL A 199 7.56 -16.59 -5.37
C VAL A 199 7.75 -18.01 -4.85
N ASN A 200 7.69 -18.20 -3.53
CA ASN A 200 8.07 -19.42 -2.83
C ASN A 200 6.90 -20.07 -2.09
N TYR A 201 5.71 -20.05 -2.70
CA TYR A 201 4.51 -20.65 -2.10
C TYR A 201 4.73 -22.12 -1.71
N GLU A 202 5.53 -22.89 -2.47
CA GLU A 202 5.87 -24.26 -2.10
C GLU A 202 6.56 -24.34 -0.75
N GLU A 203 7.56 -23.48 -0.47
CA GLU A 203 8.24 -23.44 0.83
C GLU A 203 7.28 -23.07 1.96
N VAL A 204 6.31 -22.20 1.69
CA VAL A 204 5.36 -21.70 2.69
C VAL A 204 4.30 -22.75 3.03
N PHE A 205 3.75 -23.43 2.03
CA PHE A 205 2.68 -24.41 2.22
C PHE A 205 3.19 -25.83 2.48
N LYS A 206 4.47 -26.11 2.24
CA LYS A 206 5.06 -27.43 2.49
C LYS A 206 5.02 -27.83 3.97
N PRO A 207 5.44 -27.00 4.95
CA PRO A 207 5.31 -27.31 6.37
C PRO A 207 3.85 -27.45 6.81
N LEU A 208 2.97 -26.62 6.24
CA LEU A 208 1.54 -26.61 6.57
C LEU A 208 0.88 -27.98 6.31
N PHE A 209 1.21 -28.61 5.18
CA PHE A 209 0.60 -29.88 4.77
C PHE A 209 1.51 -31.11 5.00
N GLY A 210 2.79 -30.92 5.31
CA GLY A 210 3.78 -31.98 5.30
C GLY A 210 3.93 -32.63 3.92
N ALA A 211 3.85 -31.82 2.87
CA ALA A 211 3.93 -32.25 1.48
C ALA A 211 5.38 -32.49 1.03
N ASP A 212 5.56 -33.34 0.03
CA ASP A 212 6.83 -33.60 -0.63
C ASP A 212 6.96 -32.82 -1.95
N SER A 213 5.84 -32.61 -2.66
CA SER A 213 5.78 -31.92 -3.94
C SER A 213 4.44 -31.19 -4.16
N PHE A 214 4.38 -30.34 -5.19
CA PHE A 214 3.19 -29.59 -5.60
C PHE A 214 2.87 -29.82 -7.08
N LYS A 215 1.58 -29.75 -7.44
CA LYS A 215 1.15 -29.93 -8.84
C LYS A 215 -0.06 -29.06 -9.17
N GLU A 216 0.05 -28.21 -10.20
CA GLU A 216 -1.05 -27.34 -10.63
C GLU A 216 -2.18 -28.13 -11.33
N VAL A 217 -3.40 -27.70 -11.04
CA VAL A 217 -4.65 -28.26 -11.53
C VAL A 217 -5.54 -27.13 -12.05
N ASN A 218 -5.99 -27.26 -13.30
CA ASN A 218 -7.02 -26.38 -13.85
C ASN A 218 -8.39 -27.02 -13.69
N THR A 219 -9.39 -26.23 -13.33
CA THR A 219 -10.80 -26.62 -13.38
C THR A 219 -11.35 -26.34 -14.77
N LYS A 220 -12.28 -27.17 -15.26
CA LYS A 220 -12.86 -27.01 -16.60
C LYS A 220 -13.80 -25.80 -16.72
N GLY A 221 -14.31 -25.26 -15.61
CA GLY A 221 -15.13 -24.05 -15.59
C GLY A 221 -14.32 -22.79 -15.31
N GLU A 222 -14.70 -21.69 -15.96
CA GLU A 222 -14.29 -20.34 -15.57
C GLU A 222 -15.11 -19.89 -14.37
N HIS A 223 -14.43 -19.59 -13.25
CA HIS A 223 -15.07 -19.12 -12.03
C HIS A 223 -14.58 -17.71 -11.72
N LYS A 224 -15.50 -16.75 -11.56
CA LYS A 224 -15.15 -15.35 -11.25
C LYS A 224 -14.23 -15.29 -10.03
N GLY A 225 -13.07 -14.66 -10.21
CA GLY A 225 -12.06 -14.44 -9.18
C GLY A 225 -11.31 -15.68 -8.71
N PHE A 226 -11.45 -16.81 -9.41
CA PHE A 226 -10.58 -17.97 -9.25
C PHE A 226 -9.42 -17.90 -10.24
N VAL A 227 -8.21 -18.24 -9.79
CA VAL A 227 -7.02 -18.30 -10.65
C VAL A 227 -6.62 -19.76 -10.89
N ARG A 228 -6.24 -20.47 -9.82
CA ARG A 228 -5.76 -21.86 -9.93
C ARG A 228 -5.87 -22.65 -8.62
N ILE A 229 -5.79 -23.97 -8.74
CA ILE A 229 -5.56 -24.90 -7.62
C ILE A 229 -4.18 -25.53 -7.82
N VAL A 230 -3.40 -25.64 -6.76
CA VAL A 230 -2.18 -26.43 -6.73
C VAL A 230 -2.34 -27.51 -5.67
N ASP A 231 -2.31 -28.78 -6.08
CA ASP A 231 -2.35 -29.91 -5.16
C ASP A 231 -1.03 -30.01 -4.39
N ALA A 232 -1.11 -30.09 -3.07
CA ALA A 232 0.01 -30.43 -2.22
C ALA A 232 0.03 -31.96 -2.03
N LEU A 233 1.13 -32.61 -2.39
CA LEU A 233 1.24 -34.06 -2.50
C LEU A 233 2.25 -34.62 -1.50
N LYS A 234 1.89 -35.71 -0.83
CA LYS A 234 2.82 -36.55 -0.06
C LYS A 234 2.91 -37.90 -0.76
N GLY A 235 4.01 -38.12 -1.49
CA GLY A 235 4.03 -39.14 -2.54
C GLY A 235 2.96 -38.87 -3.61
N GLU A 236 2.02 -39.79 -3.80
CA GLU A 236 0.88 -39.66 -4.71
C GLU A 236 -0.41 -39.18 -4.02
N GLU A 237 -0.41 -39.06 -2.69
CA GLU A 237 -1.58 -38.68 -1.91
C GLU A 237 -1.72 -37.16 -1.87
N VAL A 238 -2.87 -36.63 -2.29
CA VAL A 238 -3.22 -35.22 -2.08
C VAL A 238 -3.46 -34.98 -0.59
N VAL A 239 -2.59 -34.19 0.04
CA VAL A 239 -2.63 -33.83 1.46
C VAL A 239 -3.32 -32.49 1.74
N GLY A 240 -3.42 -31.63 0.72
CA GLY A 240 -4.10 -30.34 0.77
C GLY A 240 -4.03 -29.63 -0.57
N HIS A 241 -4.46 -28.38 -0.61
CA HIS A 241 -4.45 -27.55 -1.80
C HIS A 241 -3.99 -26.13 -1.46
N VAL A 242 -3.23 -25.51 -2.36
CA VAL A 242 -3.06 -24.06 -2.43
C VAL A 242 -4.06 -23.54 -3.45
N VAL A 243 -4.92 -22.61 -3.06
CA VAL A 243 -5.94 -22.01 -3.93
C VAL A 243 -5.61 -20.54 -4.11
N GLN A 244 -5.31 -20.13 -5.33
CA GLN A 244 -5.09 -18.73 -5.67
C GLN A 244 -6.38 -18.10 -6.19
N LEU A 245 -6.72 -16.95 -5.63
CA LEU A 245 -7.91 -16.20 -5.97
C LEU A 245 -7.53 -14.75 -6.27
N LYS A 246 -8.21 -14.15 -7.24
CA LYS A 246 -8.03 -12.76 -7.62
C LYS A 246 -9.36 -12.03 -7.53
N GLY A 247 -9.54 -11.31 -6.43
CA GLY A 247 -10.62 -10.36 -6.25
C GLY A 247 -10.35 -9.05 -6.95
N SER A 248 -11.36 -8.21 -6.93
CA SER A 248 -11.34 -6.93 -7.61
C SER A 248 -11.90 -5.86 -6.72
N GLY A 249 -11.01 -5.35 -5.89
CA GLY A 249 -11.29 -4.36 -4.89
C GLY A 249 -11.42 -2.97 -5.47
N PHE A 250 -11.52 -2.02 -4.55
CA PHE A 250 -11.68 -0.61 -4.85
C PHE A 250 -10.42 -0.01 -5.49
N GLY A 251 -9.24 -0.39 -4.99
CA GLY A 251 -7.94 0.06 -5.48
C GLY A 251 -7.33 -0.85 -6.54
N GLY A 252 -8.09 -1.81 -7.07
CA GLY A 252 -7.67 -2.70 -8.15
C GLY A 252 -7.72 -4.18 -7.78
N ALA A 253 -6.88 -4.98 -8.43
CA ALA A 253 -6.83 -6.42 -8.17
C ALA A 253 -6.39 -6.71 -6.73
N ILE A 254 -7.06 -7.67 -6.09
CA ILE A 254 -6.67 -8.24 -4.80
C ILE A 254 -6.29 -9.69 -5.06
N ASP A 255 -5.01 -10.02 -5.01
CA ASP A 255 -4.50 -11.37 -5.20
C ASP A 255 -4.26 -12.03 -3.84
N ILE A 256 -4.81 -13.23 -3.62
CA ILE A 256 -4.71 -13.96 -2.35
C ILE A 256 -4.42 -15.44 -2.58
N LEU A 257 -3.74 -16.04 -1.59
CA LEU A 257 -3.51 -17.47 -1.48
C LEU A 257 -4.19 -18.04 -0.25
N LEU A 258 -4.87 -19.17 -0.44
CA LEU A 258 -5.49 -19.95 0.62
C LEU A 258 -4.82 -21.32 0.68
N GLY A 259 -4.31 -21.69 1.85
CA GLY A 259 -3.96 -23.08 2.17
C GLY A 259 -5.22 -23.80 2.65
N VAL A 260 -5.68 -24.81 1.93
CA VAL A 260 -6.96 -25.49 2.16
C VAL A 260 -6.72 -26.99 2.38
N ASP A 261 -7.28 -27.54 3.45
CA ASP A 261 -7.18 -28.99 3.72
C ASP A 261 -8.15 -29.83 2.86
N LYS A 262 -8.11 -31.16 3.04
CA LYS A 262 -8.98 -32.11 2.32
C LYS A 262 -10.47 -31.87 2.58
N ASP A 263 -10.81 -31.38 3.77
CA ASP A 263 -12.18 -31.06 4.21
C ASP A 263 -12.63 -29.65 3.74
N LYS A 264 -11.81 -29.01 2.91
CA LYS A 264 -12.00 -27.67 2.36
C LYS A 264 -12.04 -26.60 3.44
N VAL A 265 -11.36 -26.82 4.55
CA VAL A 265 -11.15 -25.84 5.63
C VAL A 265 -9.88 -25.06 5.34
N ILE A 266 -9.97 -23.73 5.40
CA ILE A 266 -8.83 -22.83 5.23
C ILE A 266 -7.93 -22.94 6.46
N LYS A 267 -6.66 -23.28 6.24
CA LYS A 267 -5.61 -23.36 7.27
C LYS A 267 -4.69 -22.15 7.27
N GLU A 268 -4.55 -21.50 6.12
CA GLU A 268 -3.63 -20.38 5.93
C GLU A 268 -4.22 -19.38 4.93
N TYR A 269 -3.98 -18.09 5.15
CA TYR A 269 -4.49 -16.98 4.34
C TYR A 269 -3.37 -15.96 4.12
N LYS A 270 -3.07 -15.64 2.86
CA LYS A 270 -2.02 -14.68 2.49
C LYS A 270 -2.49 -13.74 1.39
N VAL A 271 -2.10 -12.47 1.46
CA VAL A 271 -2.50 -11.41 0.52
C VAL A 271 -1.35 -11.05 -0.40
N VAL A 272 -1.25 -11.71 -1.55
CA VAL A 272 -0.14 -11.55 -2.51
C VAL A 272 0.03 -10.12 -2.98
N SER A 273 -1.06 -9.44 -3.32
CA SER A 273 -0.99 -8.03 -3.69
C SER A 273 -2.36 -7.40 -3.59
N HIS A 274 -2.41 -6.11 -3.29
CA HIS A 274 -3.60 -5.31 -3.47
C HIS A 274 -3.25 -3.84 -3.67
N GLY A 275 -4.17 -3.10 -4.30
CA GLY A 275 -4.13 -1.63 -4.35
C GLY A 275 -5.10 -0.95 -3.37
N GLU A 276 -5.75 -1.71 -2.48
CA GLU A 276 -6.78 -1.18 -1.59
C GLU A 276 -6.32 -0.03 -0.70
N THR A 277 -7.24 0.92 -0.49
CA THR A 277 -7.10 2.07 0.39
C THR A 277 -6.71 1.69 1.84
N PRO A 278 -5.66 2.33 2.41
CA PRO A 278 -5.31 2.25 3.83
C PRO A 278 -6.49 2.55 4.75
N ASP A 279 -6.57 1.92 5.93
CA ASP A 279 -7.65 2.06 6.92
C ASP A 279 -9.06 1.62 6.49
N TYR A 280 -9.27 1.33 5.21
CA TYR A 280 -10.50 0.78 4.65
C TYR A 280 -10.25 -0.62 4.10
N GLY A 281 -10.00 -0.74 2.80
CA GLY A 281 -9.88 -2.03 2.14
C GLY A 281 -8.61 -2.80 2.52
N ALA A 282 -7.51 -2.11 2.83
CA ALA A 282 -6.26 -2.73 3.29
C ALA A 282 -6.42 -3.54 4.59
N LYS A 283 -7.55 -3.42 5.30
CA LYS A 283 -7.88 -4.25 6.46
C LYS A 283 -7.92 -5.75 6.16
N ILE A 284 -7.95 -6.15 4.89
CA ILE A 284 -7.76 -7.54 4.49
C ILE A 284 -6.41 -8.12 4.97
N GLU A 285 -5.38 -7.30 5.19
CA GLU A 285 -4.08 -7.72 5.71
C GLU A 285 -4.04 -7.80 7.25
N GLU A 286 -5.02 -7.22 7.94
CA GLU A 286 -5.01 -7.17 9.40
C GLU A 286 -5.26 -8.55 10.03
N SER A 287 -4.68 -8.76 11.21
CA SER A 287 -4.79 -10.02 11.97
C SER A 287 -6.23 -10.39 12.31
N LEU A 288 -7.09 -9.39 12.53
CA LEU A 288 -8.52 -9.62 12.78
C LEU A 288 -9.22 -10.24 11.56
N TYR A 289 -8.90 -9.75 10.35
CA TYR A 289 -9.50 -10.24 9.12
C TYR A 289 -8.95 -11.60 8.74
N SER A 290 -7.62 -11.75 8.69
CA SER A 290 -6.97 -13.04 8.41
C SER A 290 -7.37 -14.12 9.42
N GLY A 291 -7.42 -13.79 10.72
CA GLY A 291 -7.90 -14.69 11.77
C GLY A 291 -9.39 -15.05 11.64
N ASN A 292 -10.20 -14.21 10.99
CA ASN A 292 -11.57 -14.55 10.63
C ASN A 292 -11.65 -15.53 9.44
N ILE A 293 -10.73 -15.45 8.48
CA ILE A 293 -10.71 -16.32 7.30
C ILE A 293 -10.20 -17.72 7.65
N VAL A 294 -9.14 -17.82 8.46
CA VAL A 294 -8.59 -19.10 8.91
C VAL A 294 -9.66 -19.87 9.70
N GLY A 295 -9.84 -21.15 9.35
CA GLY A 295 -10.87 -22.03 9.92
C GLY A 295 -12.21 -21.99 9.20
N LYS A 296 -12.43 -21.08 8.25
CA LYS A 296 -13.64 -21.05 7.42
C LYS A 296 -13.63 -22.17 6.39
N SER A 297 -14.82 -22.57 5.94
CA SER A 297 -15.00 -23.64 4.97
C SER A 297 -15.26 -23.09 3.57
N LEU A 298 -14.44 -23.50 2.60
CA LEU A 298 -14.66 -23.31 1.16
C LEU A 298 -15.53 -24.41 0.53
N ALA A 299 -16.23 -25.22 1.33
CA ALA A 299 -17.24 -26.15 0.80
C ALA A 299 -18.59 -25.46 0.52
N LYS A 300 -18.85 -24.30 1.16
CA LYS A 300 -20.14 -23.62 1.15
C LYS A 300 -20.01 -22.21 0.59
N LYS A 301 -21.12 -21.68 0.05
CA LYS A 301 -21.18 -20.31 -0.47
C LYS A 301 -20.87 -19.31 0.65
N ILE A 302 -19.82 -18.53 0.45
CA ILE A 302 -19.33 -17.51 1.37
C ILE A 302 -20.31 -16.34 1.48
N LYS A 303 -20.50 -15.85 2.71
CA LYS A 303 -21.42 -14.77 3.04
C LYS A 303 -20.73 -13.68 3.85
N LEU A 304 -20.93 -12.43 3.45
CA LEU A 304 -20.49 -11.28 4.25
C LEU A 304 -21.40 -11.05 5.45
N LYS A 305 -20.78 -10.83 6.61
CA LYS A 305 -21.45 -10.48 7.86
C LYS A 305 -20.62 -9.49 8.68
N ALA A 306 -21.30 -8.52 9.30
CA ALA A 306 -20.67 -7.64 10.28
C ALA A 306 -20.19 -8.42 11.53
N ASP A 307 -20.90 -9.49 11.89
CA ASP A 307 -20.54 -10.40 12.99
C ASP A 307 -20.56 -11.87 12.51
N PRO A 308 -19.44 -12.37 11.97
CA PRO A 308 -19.36 -13.68 11.33
C PRO A 308 -19.25 -14.84 12.34
N THR A 309 -20.36 -15.52 12.60
CA THR A 309 -20.42 -16.65 13.56
C THR A 309 -20.38 -18.04 12.93
N ARG A 310 -20.63 -18.16 11.62
CA ARG A 310 -20.66 -19.46 10.91
C ARG A 310 -19.39 -19.71 10.12
N ASP A 311 -19.17 -20.98 9.79
CA ASP A 311 -18.04 -21.49 9.00
C ASP A 311 -17.94 -20.92 7.58
N GLN A 312 -19.05 -20.44 7.00
CA GLN A 312 -19.12 -19.80 5.68
C GLN A 312 -19.22 -18.27 5.74
N ASP A 313 -19.33 -17.69 6.94
CA ASP A 313 -19.50 -16.26 7.11
C ASP A 313 -18.12 -15.61 7.28
N ILE A 314 -17.79 -14.65 6.41
CA ILE A 314 -16.58 -13.83 6.48
C ILE A 314 -16.94 -12.40 6.89
N LEU A 315 -15.98 -11.71 7.50
CA LEU A 315 -16.15 -10.37 8.04
C LEU A 315 -16.43 -9.35 6.93
N LEU A 316 -17.46 -8.52 7.13
CA LEU A 316 -17.68 -7.29 6.37
C LEU A 316 -16.78 -6.19 6.94
N ILE A 317 -15.94 -5.60 6.10
CA ILE A 317 -15.10 -4.47 6.49
C ILE A 317 -15.94 -3.19 6.39
N SER A 318 -16.24 -2.59 7.55
CA SER A 318 -16.99 -1.34 7.61
C SER A 318 -16.26 -0.23 6.83
N GLY A 319 -16.99 0.46 5.95
CA GLY A 319 -16.43 1.50 5.08
C GLY A 319 -15.70 0.98 3.83
N ALA A 320 -15.49 -0.34 3.70
CA ALA A 320 -14.80 -0.95 2.57
C ALA A 320 -15.68 -2.05 1.92
N THR A 321 -16.90 -1.67 1.55
CA THR A 321 -17.89 -2.62 1.02
C THR A 321 -17.45 -3.23 -0.31
N VAL A 322 -16.79 -2.45 -1.18
CA VAL A 322 -16.28 -2.94 -2.48
C VAL A 322 -15.23 -4.03 -2.27
N THR A 323 -14.22 -3.77 -1.44
CA THR A 323 -13.21 -4.76 -1.00
C THR A 323 -13.86 -6.01 -0.43
N SER A 324 -14.83 -5.82 0.47
CA SER A 324 -15.50 -6.93 1.14
C SER A 324 -16.24 -7.83 0.14
N MET A 325 -16.96 -7.23 -0.81
CA MET A 325 -17.66 -7.94 -1.88
C MET A 325 -16.69 -8.62 -2.84
N ALA A 326 -15.58 -7.98 -3.17
CA ALA A 326 -14.51 -8.55 -3.98
C ALA A 326 -13.94 -9.83 -3.37
N MET A 327 -13.65 -9.80 -2.07
CA MET A 327 -13.22 -10.98 -1.31
C MET A 327 -14.29 -12.08 -1.29
N GLN A 328 -15.55 -11.71 -1.04
CA GLN A 328 -16.67 -12.67 -1.06
C GLN A 328 -16.81 -13.35 -2.43
N ASP A 329 -16.74 -12.58 -3.51
CA ASP A 329 -16.87 -13.07 -4.88
C ASP A 329 -15.72 -14.00 -5.24
N ALA A 330 -14.47 -13.59 -4.98
CA ALA A 330 -13.28 -14.39 -5.24
C ALA A 330 -13.32 -15.72 -4.47
N MET A 331 -13.65 -15.70 -3.17
CA MET A 331 -13.79 -16.93 -2.39
C MET A 331 -14.94 -17.82 -2.89
N ASN A 332 -16.04 -17.23 -3.37
CA ASN A 332 -17.11 -18.01 -4.01
C ASN A 332 -16.68 -18.64 -5.34
N GLY A 333 -15.80 -17.97 -6.09
CA GLY A 333 -15.10 -18.57 -7.23
C GLY A 333 -14.31 -19.81 -6.81
N GLY A 334 -13.50 -19.70 -5.75
CA GLY A 334 -12.76 -20.81 -5.16
C GLY A 334 -13.65 -21.97 -4.70
N VAL A 335 -14.80 -21.68 -4.07
CA VAL A 335 -15.80 -22.68 -3.68
C VAL A 335 -16.30 -23.46 -4.90
N ASN A 336 -16.57 -22.79 -6.02
CA ASN A 336 -17.06 -23.43 -7.23
C ASN A 336 -15.96 -24.25 -7.91
N ALA A 337 -14.74 -23.73 -7.99
CA ALA A 337 -13.57 -24.45 -8.49
C ALA A 337 -13.31 -25.74 -7.69
N LEU A 338 -13.30 -25.67 -6.35
CA LEU A 338 -13.11 -26.84 -5.49
C LEU A 338 -14.25 -27.88 -5.61
N LYS A 339 -15.47 -27.44 -5.93
CA LYS A 339 -16.58 -28.37 -6.26
C LYS A 339 -16.36 -29.09 -7.58
N GLU A 340 -15.81 -28.43 -8.59
CA GLU A 340 -15.47 -29.06 -9.86
C GLU A 340 -14.29 -30.03 -9.70
N TYR A 341 -13.26 -29.61 -8.96
CA TYR A 341 -12.16 -30.48 -8.53
C TYR A 341 -12.68 -31.77 -7.89
N SER A 342 -13.58 -31.64 -6.91
CA SER A 342 -14.12 -32.80 -6.19
C SER A 342 -14.97 -33.74 -7.06
N LYS A 343 -15.43 -33.28 -8.24
CA LYS A 343 -16.15 -34.10 -9.23
C LYS A 343 -15.21 -34.77 -10.24
N GLY A 344 -13.91 -34.54 -10.15
CA GLY A 344 -12.91 -35.01 -11.12
C GLY A 344 -12.91 -34.21 -12.43
N ASN A 345 -13.51 -33.01 -12.44
CA ASN A 345 -13.60 -32.15 -13.63
C ASN A 345 -12.37 -31.24 -13.73
N VAL A 346 -11.19 -31.85 -13.80
CA VAL A 346 -9.90 -31.14 -13.76
C VAL A 346 -8.94 -31.64 -14.83
N GLU A 347 -8.03 -30.76 -15.23
CA GLU A 347 -6.91 -31.08 -16.12
C GLU A 347 -5.60 -30.67 -15.45
N TYR A 348 -4.69 -31.64 -15.31
CA TYR A 348 -3.36 -31.40 -14.74
C TYR A 348 -2.46 -30.74 -15.79
N LYS A 349 -1.80 -29.65 -15.41
CA LYS A 349 -0.71 -29.07 -16.21
C LYS A 349 0.58 -29.83 -15.93
N ASP A 350 1.31 -30.13 -17.00
CA ASP A 350 2.67 -30.67 -16.96
C ASP A 350 3.59 -29.50 -17.31
N THR A 351 3.74 -28.57 -16.36
CA THR A 351 4.55 -27.36 -16.54
C THR A 351 5.40 -27.14 -15.30
N ASP A 352 6.61 -26.64 -15.49
CA ASP A 352 7.38 -26.00 -14.43
C ASP A 352 6.46 -24.96 -13.79
N LEU A 353 6.19 -25.11 -12.50
CA LEU A 353 5.31 -24.20 -11.78
C LEU A 353 5.94 -22.82 -11.83
N VAL A 354 5.37 -21.92 -12.64
CA VAL A 354 5.82 -20.55 -12.69
C VAL A 354 5.48 -19.90 -11.35
N ALA A 355 6.40 -19.08 -10.83
CA ALA A 355 6.17 -18.22 -9.67
C ALA A 355 4.80 -17.53 -9.80
N ILE A 356 4.13 -17.24 -8.68
CA ILE A 356 2.72 -16.82 -8.63
C ILE A 356 2.44 -15.46 -9.33
N ALA A 357 3.41 -14.88 -10.04
CA ALA A 357 3.34 -13.54 -10.57
C ALA A 357 3.75 -13.31 -12.04
N GLU A 358 3.95 -14.33 -12.88
CA GLU A 358 4.03 -14.04 -14.33
C GLU A 358 2.63 -13.89 -14.96
N GLU A 359 1.93 -12.81 -14.59
CA GLU A 359 1.19 -11.99 -15.55
C GLU A 359 0.96 -10.60 -14.95
N GLU A 360 1.46 -9.57 -15.65
CA GLU A 360 1.38 -8.17 -15.26
C GLU A 360 0.01 -7.82 -14.68
N ALA A 361 0.00 -7.25 -13.46
CA ALA A 361 -1.18 -6.69 -12.80
C ALA A 361 -1.72 -5.41 -13.49
N LYS A 362 -1.82 -5.43 -14.81
CA LYS A 362 -2.39 -4.39 -15.68
C LYS A 362 -3.29 -4.99 -16.77
N ALA A 363 -4.17 -5.91 -16.40
CA ALA A 363 -5.37 -6.18 -17.20
C ALA A 363 -6.47 -6.71 -16.29
N ASN A 364 -7.63 -6.06 -16.35
CA ASN A 364 -8.90 -6.49 -15.78
C ASN A 364 -9.03 -6.38 -14.24
N ALA A 365 -8.97 -5.16 -13.73
CA ALA A 365 -9.91 -4.80 -12.67
C ALA A 365 -11.33 -4.79 -13.31
N PRO A 366 -12.33 -5.56 -12.84
CA PRO A 366 -13.72 -5.40 -13.23
C PRO A 366 -14.14 -3.98 -12.91
N ALA A 367 -14.88 -3.42 -13.86
CA ALA A 367 -15.46 -2.10 -13.79
C ALA A 367 -16.16 -1.92 -12.43
N ILE A 368 -15.71 -0.94 -11.66
CA ILE A 368 -16.62 -0.22 -10.78
C ILE A 368 -17.75 0.24 -11.70
N ASP A 369 -19.00 0.01 -11.32
CA ASP A 369 -20.15 0.48 -12.07
C ASP A 369 -20.29 1.99 -11.86
N TYR A 370 -19.37 2.75 -12.45
CA TYR A 370 -19.28 4.21 -12.36
C TYR A 370 -20.58 4.87 -12.82
N LEU A 371 -21.34 4.20 -13.71
CA LEU A 371 -22.66 4.61 -14.17
C LEU A 371 -23.66 4.81 -13.03
N ALA A 372 -23.67 3.93 -12.03
CA ALA A 372 -24.62 4.02 -10.92
C ALA A 372 -24.43 5.27 -10.05
N GLN A 373 -23.32 5.99 -10.21
CA GLN A 373 -23.02 7.23 -9.50
C GLN A 373 -23.48 8.49 -10.26
N PHE A 374 -23.86 8.36 -11.53
CA PHE A 374 -24.37 9.48 -12.33
C PHE A 374 -25.88 9.39 -12.49
N GLU A 375 -26.59 10.38 -11.97
CA GLU A 375 -28.05 10.41 -12.09
C GLU A 375 -28.48 10.64 -13.54
N GLY A 376 -29.39 9.81 -14.04
CA GLY A 376 -29.96 9.96 -15.38
C GLY A 376 -29.07 9.49 -16.54
N ILE A 377 -28.04 8.69 -16.25
CA ILE A 377 -27.22 8.00 -17.26
C ILE A 377 -27.53 6.50 -17.21
N ASP A 378 -28.02 5.94 -18.31
CA ASP A 378 -28.44 4.54 -18.40
C ASP A 378 -27.35 3.65 -19.04
N ALA A 379 -26.44 4.25 -19.82
CA ALA A 379 -25.34 3.55 -20.46
C ALA A 379 -24.17 4.51 -20.76
N VAL A 380 -22.98 3.93 -20.95
CA VAL A 380 -21.81 4.64 -21.48
C VAL A 380 -21.20 3.90 -22.66
N GLU A 381 -20.62 4.65 -23.59
CA GLU A 381 -19.82 4.12 -24.69
C GLU A 381 -18.41 4.73 -24.66
N PRO A 382 -17.32 3.96 -24.79
CA PRO A 382 -15.98 4.53 -24.82
C PRO A 382 -15.77 5.43 -26.05
N VAL A 383 -15.03 6.52 -25.89
CA VAL A 383 -14.61 7.38 -27.02
C VAL A 383 -13.28 6.87 -27.58
N GLU A 384 -13.32 6.28 -28.77
CA GLU A 384 -12.10 5.87 -29.48
C GLU A 384 -11.23 7.09 -29.85
N GLY A 385 -9.95 7.05 -29.52
CA GLY A 385 -9.00 8.13 -29.82
C GLY A 385 -9.03 9.32 -28.85
N ALA A 386 -9.70 9.19 -27.70
CA ALA A 386 -9.64 10.20 -26.65
C ALA A 386 -8.18 10.48 -26.21
N ALA A 387 -7.89 11.74 -25.88
CA ALA A 387 -6.58 12.15 -25.39
C ALA A 387 -6.39 11.70 -23.94
N LEU A 388 -5.99 10.44 -23.75
CA LEU A 388 -5.69 9.85 -22.45
C LEU A 388 -4.24 10.10 -22.06
N ASP A 389 -4.00 10.26 -20.76
CA ASP A 389 -2.67 10.36 -20.18
C ASP A 389 -2.65 9.76 -18.76
N ASP A 390 -1.61 10.03 -17.96
CA ASP A 390 -1.51 9.52 -16.60
C ASP A 390 -2.53 10.12 -15.62
N LYS A 391 -3.29 11.12 -16.06
CA LYS A 391 -4.33 11.83 -15.28
C LYS A 391 -5.72 11.57 -15.84
N VAL A 392 -5.89 11.54 -17.16
CA VAL A 392 -7.17 11.23 -17.81
C VAL A 392 -7.21 9.75 -18.15
N ILE A 393 -7.93 8.99 -17.33
CA ILE A 393 -7.95 7.52 -17.35
C ILE A 393 -8.86 7.01 -18.46
N ALA A 394 -10.04 7.62 -18.62
CA ALA A 394 -11.00 7.24 -19.64
C ALA A 394 -11.93 8.41 -20.00
N VAL A 395 -12.48 8.34 -21.21
CA VAL A 395 -13.54 9.24 -21.66
C VAL A 395 -14.64 8.41 -22.31
N HIS A 396 -15.87 8.64 -21.87
CA HIS A 396 -17.04 7.93 -22.33
C HIS A 396 -18.10 8.90 -22.83
N LYS A 397 -18.87 8.53 -23.85
CA LYS A 397 -20.17 9.13 -24.15
C LYS A 397 -21.15 8.71 -23.07
N ALA A 398 -21.88 9.66 -22.53
CA ALA A 398 -22.93 9.41 -21.54
C ALA A 398 -24.29 9.32 -22.24
N MET A 399 -25.02 8.23 -22.04
CA MET A 399 -26.28 7.93 -22.72
C MET A 399 -27.45 7.93 -21.73
N ASN A 400 -28.54 8.60 -22.09
CA ASN A 400 -29.85 8.46 -21.44
C ASN A 400 -30.81 7.83 -22.45
N GLY A 401 -31.22 6.58 -22.21
CA GLY A 401 -31.80 5.74 -23.25
C GLY A 401 -30.89 5.61 -24.48
N SER A 402 -31.37 6.09 -25.64
CA SER A 402 -30.62 6.09 -26.91
C SER A 402 -29.97 7.43 -27.26
N GLU A 403 -30.12 8.45 -26.42
CA GLU A 403 -29.60 9.80 -26.66
C GLU A 403 -28.28 10.00 -25.94
N GLN A 404 -27.27 10.49 -26.67
CA GLN A 404 -26.03 10.96 -26.06
C GLN A 404 -26.29 12.32 -25.42
N VAL A 405 -26.19 12.38 -24.09
CA VAL A 405 -26.44 13.60 -23.31
C VAL A 405 -25.15 14.35 -22.94
N GLY A 406 -23.99 13.73 -23.16
CA GLY A 406 -22.70 14.35 -22.86
C GLY A 406 -21.54 13.37 -22.88
N TYR A 407 -20.51 13.70 -22.10
CA TYR A 407 -19.32 12.89 -21.86
C TYR A 407 -19.06 12.74 -20.37
N ILE A 408 -18.62 11.55 -19.96
CA ILE A 408 -18.04 11.28 -18.64
C ILE A 408 -16.52 11.21 -18.81
N LEU A 409 -15.80 12.03 -18.05
CA LEU A 409 -14.34 12.03 -17.99
C LEU A 409 -13.90 11.47 -16.65
N ASP A 410 -13.16 10.37 -16.69
CA ASP A 410 -12.58 9.74 -15.51
C ASP A 410 -11.16 10.29 -15.32
N VAL A 411 -10.98 11.09 -14.27
CA VAL A 411 -9.77 11.87 -14.06
C VAL A 411 -9.22 11.64 -12.66
N THR A 412 -7.90 11.47 -12.57
CA THR A 412 -7.16 11.28 -11.34
C THR A 412 -6.10 12.37 -11.15
N SER A 413 -5.84 12.74 -9.90
CA SER A 413 -4.65 13.49 -9.50
C SER A 413 -3.91 12.75 -8.40
N LYS A 414 -2.58 12.69 -8.50
CA LYS A 414 -1.70 12.11 -7.46
C LYS A 414 -1.29 13.14 -6.39
N LEU A 415 -1.75 14.39 -6.51
CA LEU A 415 -1.38 15.50 -5.63
C LEU A 415 -2.23 15.56 -4.34
N GLY A 416 -3.11 14.59 -4.10
CA GLY A 416 -3.86 14.49 -2.84
C GLY A 416 -2.94 14.37 -1.62
N PHE A 417 -3.41 14.75 -0.44
CA PHE A 417 -2.64 14.66 0.81
C PHE A 417 -2.21 13.22 1.10
N HIS A 418 -3.04 12.25 0.70
CA HIS A 418 -2.70 10.84 0.67
C HIS A 418 -2.19 10.44 -0.72
N ARG A 419 -1.06 9.72 -0.78
CA ARG A 419 -0.33 9.35 -2.02
C ARG A 419 -1.11 8.47 -3.01
N ASP A 420 -2.30 8.01 -2.62
CA ASP A 420 -3.23 7.24 -3.45
C ASP A 420 -3.99 8.12 -4.46
N GLY A 421 -3.91 9.44 -4.30
CA GLY A 421 -4.54 10.41 -5.19
C GLY A 421 -6.05 10.56 -5.02
N ILE A 422 -6.61 11.53 -5.75
CA ILE A 422 -8.05 11.78 -5.85
C ILE A 422 -8.50 11.27 -7.21
N GLN A 423 -9.52 10.42 -7.24
CA GLN A 423 -10.14 9.91 -8.46
C GLN A 423 -11.57 10.40 -8.57
N THR A 424 -11.92 10.90 -9.74
CA THR A 424 -13.19 11.59 -9.99
C THR A 424 -13.79 11.19 -11.32
N GLY A 425 -15.12 11.30 -11.38
CA GLY A 425 -15.89 11.26 -12.59
C GLY A 425 -16.57 12.59 -12.83
N ILE A 426 -16.44 13.14 -14.03
CA ILE A 426 -17.02 14.43 -14.40
C ILE A 426 -17.96 14.22 -15.58
N LEU A 427 -19.26 14.38 -15.36
CA LEU A 427 -20.26 14.41 -16.43
C LEU A 427 -20.39 15.83 -16.95
N ALA A 428 -20.01 16.05 -18.20
CA ALA A 428 -20.20 17.32 -18.90
C ALA A 428 -21.17 17.13 -20.08
N ASP A 429 -22.04 18.11 -20.33
CA ASP A 429 -22.87 18.09 -21.55
C ASP A 429 -22.06 18.34 -22.82
N MET A 430 -22.72 18.29 -23.99
CA MET A 430 -22.08 18.52 -25.29
C MET A 430 -21.49 19.94 -25.42
N ASP A 431 -21.96 20.89 -24.63
CA ASP A 431 -21.43 22.25 -24.58
C ASP A 431 -20.25 22.39 -23.62
N GLY A 432 -19.90 21.33 -22.88
CA GLY A 432 -18.83 21.27 -21.90
C GLY A 432 -19.22 21.80 -20.53
N VAL A 433 -20.51 22.01 -20.26
CA VAL A 433 -21.00 22.42 -18.94
C VAL A 433 -21.03 21.20 -18.03
N ILE A 434 -20.34 21.28 -16.89
CA ILE A 434 -20.29 20.22 -15.89
C ILE A 434 -21.69 20.08 -15.27
N LYS A 435 -22.30 18.90 -15.40
CA LYS A 435 -23.62 18.57 -14.84
C LYS A 435 -23.52 17.84 -13.52
N GLN A 436 -22.53 16.96 -13.38
CA GLN A 436 -22.30 16.21 -12.15
C GLN A 436 -20.80 16.02 -11.96
N PHE A 437 -20.39 16.07 -10.70
CA PHE A 437 -19.02 15.84 -10.27
C PHE A 437 -19.06 14.81 -9.14
N VAL A 438 -18.38 13.69 -9.35
CA VAL A 438 -18.43 12.53 -8.45
C VAL A 438 -17.02 12.19 -8.02
N TYR A 439 -16.83 11.97 -6.72
CA TYR A 439 -15.60 11.38 -6.20
C TYR A 439 -15.71 9.87 -6.22
N TYR A 440 -14.92 9.21 -7.05
CA TYR A 440 -14.77 7.75 -6.98
C TYR A 440 -13.92 7.36 -5.78
N SER A 441 -12.82 8.08 -5.56
CA SER A 441 -11.90 7.90 -4.44
C SER A 441 -11.37 9.24 -3.99
N MET A 442 -11.50 9.52 -2.70
CA MET A 442 -10.90 10.71 -2.08
C MET A 442 -10.75 10.47 -0.58
N GLN A 443 -9.51 10.44 -0.11
CA GLN A 443 -9.16 10.15 1.28
C GLN A 443 -8.57 11.37 1.99
N GLU A 444 -9.08 12.57 1.74
CA GLU A 444 -8.57 13.75 2.41
C GLU A 444 -8.98 13.80 3.89
N THR A 445 -8.17 14.46 4.72
CA THR A 445 -8.42 14.59 6.16
C THR A 445 -9.71 15.38 6.44
N GLU A 446 -10.60 14.84 7.30
CA GLU A 446 -11.80 15.55 7.77
C GLU A 446 -11.43 16.88 8.45
N GLY A 447 -12.17 17.94 8.13
CA GLY A 447 -11.88 19.31 8.60
C GLY A 447 -10.76 20.03 7.85
N TYR A 448 -10.12 19.38 6.87
CA TYR A 448 -9.17 19.97 5.93
C TYR A 448 -9.60 19.66 4.49
N GLY A 449 -8.84 18.83 3.77
CA GLY A 449 -9.10 18.53 2.36
C GLY A 449 -10.44 17.85 2.11
N ALA A 450 -11.03 17.15 3.09
CA ALA A 450 -12.35 16.54 2.93
C ALA A 450 -13.46 17.59 2.66
N ALA A 451 -13.21 18.87 2.94
CA ALA A 451 -14.11 19.96 2.61
C ALA A 451 -14.40 20.05 1.09
N ALA A 452 -13.55 19.45 0.23
CA ALA A 452 -13.86 19.34 -1.20
C ALA A 452 -15.11 18.50 -1.50
N LYS A 453 -15.57 17.67 -0.55
CA LYS A 453 -16.81 16.89 -0.65
C LYS A 453 -18.04 17.66 -0.17
N GLU A 454 -17.84 18.82 0.45
CA GLU A 454 -18.97 19.63 0.92
C GLU A 454 -19.79 20.10 -0.27
N GLU A 455 -21.12 20.07 -0.10
CA GLU A 455 -22.08 20.39 -1.17
C GLU A 455 -21.83 21.78 -1.78
N ALA A 456 -21.45 22.74 -0.94
CA ALA A 456 -21.11 24.10 -1.38
C ALA A 456 -19.90 24.13 -2.32
N TYR A 457 -18.84 23.37 -2.01
CA TYR A 457 -17.64 23.30 -2.84
C TYR A 457 -17.91 22.60 -4.18
N VAL A 458 -18.66 21.49 -4.15
CA VAL A 458 -19.04 20.77 -5.36
C VAL A 458 -19.98 21.63 -6.24
N ALA A 459 -20.83 22.45 -5.62
CA ALA A 459 -21.72 23.37 -6.33
C ALA A 459 -20.96 24.48 -7.09
N ASP A 460 -19.76 24.86 -6.65
CA ASP A 460 -18.91 25.80 -7.41
C ASP A 460 -18.38 25.17 -8.71
N ILE A 461 -18.20 23.84 -8.72
CA ILE A 461 -17.73 23.09 -9.89
C ILE A 461 -18.88 22.78 -10.85
N VAL A 462 -20.02 22.34 -10.30
CA VAL A 462 -21.20 21.97 -11.10
C VAL A 462 -21.84 23.22 -11.68
N GLY A 463 -21.94 23.26 -13.01
CA GLY A 463 -22.42 24.42 -13.77
C GLY A 463 -21.32 25.23 -14.44
N ASP A 464 -20.05 25.00 -14.09
CA ASP A 464 -18.90 25.59 -14.79
C ASP A 464 -18.62 24.88 -16.13
N SER A 465 -17.74 25.45 -16.96
CA SER A 465 -17.47 24.97 -18.32
C SER A 465 -16.05 24.45 -18.49
N LEU A 466 -15.94 23.21 -18.99
CA LEU A 466 -14.68 22.62 -19.46
C LEU A 466 -14.12 23.27 -20.74
N LYS A 467 -14.80 24.28 -21.30
CA LYS A 467 -14.29 25.11 -22.40
C LYS A 467 -13.68 26.43 -21.91
N SER A 468 -13.67 26.69 -20.60
CA SER A 468 -13.09 27.92 -20.04
C SER A 468 -11.57 27.98 -20.18
N GLU A 469 -11.00 29.15 -19.89
CA GLU A 469 -9.58 29.24 -19.54
C GLU A 469 -9.25 28.33 -18.34
N ALA A 470 -7.97 28.03 -18.14
CA ALA A 470 -7.52 27.12 -17.09
C ALA A 470 -8.12 27.49 -15.72
N PHE A 471 -8.72 26.48 -15.08
CA PHE A 471 -9.25 26.58 -13.72
C PHE A 471 -8.16 27.07 -12.78
N SER A 472 -8.52 27.97 -11.88
CA SER A 472 -7.62 28.55 -10.89
C SER A 472 -8.37 28.90 -9.60
N THR A 473 -7.66 29.09 -8.50
CA THR A 473 -8.29 29.50 -7.25
C THR A 473 -8.89 30.92 -7.36
N GLY A 474 -10.08 31.14 -6.81
CA GLY A 474 -10.74 32.43 -6.78
C GLY A 474 -12.05 32.37 -6.01
N ASP A 475 -12.96 33.29 -6.31
CA ASP A 475 -14.35 33.22 -5.88
C ASP A 475 -15.02 32.06 -6.62
N GLY A 476 -15.39 30.98 -5.92
CA GLY A 476 -15.99 29.77 -6.49
C GLY A 476 -17.30 29.99 -7.26
N THR A 477 -17.93 31.16 -7.08
CA THR A 477 -19.13 31.54 -7.86
C THR A 477 -18.80 32.13 -9.24
N ALA A 478 -17.53 32.41 -9.52
CA ALA A 478 -17.06 32.94 -10.79
C ALA A 478 -16.61 31.82 -11.74
N GLN A 479 -16.89 32.00 -13.04
CA GLN A 479 -16.53 31.01 -14.06
C GLN A 479 -15.02 30.73 -14.12
N GLY A 480 -14.63 29.46 -14.17
CA GLY A 480 -13.25 28.99 -14.17
C GLY A 480 -12.54 29.17 -12.83
N LYS A 481 -13.28 29.43 -11.75
CA LYS A 481 -12.74 29.62 -10.40
C LYS A 481 -13.32 28.61 -9.43
N ILE A 482 -12.46 28.05 -8.60
CA ILE A 482 -12.87 27.25 -7.45
C ILE A 482 -12.33 27.88 -6.17
N ASP A 483 -13.07 27.75 -5.08
CA ASP A 483 -12.60 28.18 -3.77
C ASP A 483 -11.32 27.42 -3.38
N SER A 484 -10.42 28.09 -2.66
CA SER A 484 -9.29 27.40 -2.03
C SER A 484 -9.76 26.70 -0.76
N ILE A 485 -9.34 25.46 -0.54
CA ILE A 485 -9.68 24.73 0.67
C ILE A 485 -8.72 25.16 1.79
N SER A 486 -9.27 25.79 2.84
CA SER A 486 -8.47 26.36 3.92
C SER A 486 -7.64 25.29 4.63
N GLY A 487 -6.32 25.50 4.69
CA GLY A 487 -5.38 24.55 5.30
C GLY A 487 -5.10 23.29 4.48
N ALA A 488 -5.61 23.18 3.25
CA ALA A 488 -5.48 22.00 2.39
C ALA A 488 -5.00 22.36 0.98
N THR A 489 -3.76 22.87 0.89
CA THR A 489 -3.14 23.30 -0.37
C THR A 489 -3.01 22.16 -1.38
N TRP A 490 -2.59 20.98 -0.92
CA TRP A 490 -2.41 19.78 -1.76
C TRP A 490 -3.73 19.35 -2.41
N THR A 491 -4.81 19.30 -1.62
CA THR A 491 -6.15 19.01 -2.12
C THR A 491 -6.62 20.07 -3.13
N THR A 492 -6.37 21.35 -2.83
CA THR A 492 -6.74 22.46 -3.74
C THR A 492 -6.02 22.31 -5.08
N ASP A 493 -4.71 22.02 -5.05
CA ASP A 493 -3.91 21.81 -6.26
C ASP A 493 -4.34 20.55 -7.01
N ALA A 494 -4.70 19.48 -6.31
CA ALA A 494 -5.22 18.25 -6.91
C ALA A 494 -6.56 18.47 -7.63
N MET A 495 -7.47 19.25 -7.03
CA MET A 495 -8.74 19.62 -7.66
C MET A 495 -8.53 20.48 -8.91
N LEU A 496 -7.59 21.44 -8.87
CA LEU A 496 -7.21 22.21 -10.05
C LEU A 496 -6.60 21.33 -11.14
N GLU A 497 -5.76 20.36 -10.78
CA GLU A 497 -5.17 19.41 -11.73
C GLU A 497 -6.24 18.54 -12.40
N ILE A 498 -7.21 18.06 -11.62
CA ILE A 498 -8.35 17.27 -12.12
C ILE A 498 -9.15 18.09 -13.13
N LEU A 499 -9.60 19.29 -12.76
CA LEU A 499 -10.45 20.11 -13.61
C LEU A 499 -9.74 20.58 -14.88
N ASN A 500 -8.45 20.94 -14.78
CA ASN A 500 -7.66 21.33 -15.94
C ASN A 500 -7.36 20.15 -16.87
N SER A 501 -7.14 18.95 -16.34
CA SER A 501 -6.93 17.75 -17.14
C SER A 501 -8.23 17.34 -17.85
N ALA A 502 -9.37 17.41 -17.15
CA ALA A 502 -10.69 17.21 -17.73
C ALA A 502 -11.00 18.23 -18.83
N SER A 503 -10.71 19.51 -18.60
CA SER A 503 -10.89 20.59 -19.58
C SER A 503 -10.09 20.32 -20.86
N LYS A 504 -8.81 19.97 -20.72
CA LYS A 504 -7.94 19.62 -21.85
C LYS A 504 -8.45 18.39 -22.63
N ALA A 505 -8.85 17.33 -21.93
CA ALA A 505 -9.38 16.13 -22.57
C ALA A 505 -10.69 16.40 -23.29
N PHE A 506 -11.63 17.13 -22.66
CA PHE A 506 -12.90 17.50 -23.26
C PHE A 506 -12.72 18.34 -24.52
N GLN A 507 -11.82 19.31 -24.49
CA GLN A 507 -11.52 20.16 -25.65
C GLN A 507 -10.90 19.37 -26.82
N ALA A 508 -10.22 18.25 -26.55
CA ALA A 508 -9.68 17.36 -27.57
C ALA A 508 -10.73 16.44 -28.22
N LEU A 509 -11.96 16.39 -27.71
CA LEU A 509 -13.07 15.59 -28.29
C LEU A 509 -13.73 16.26 -29.49
N ASN A 510 -13.42 17.54 -29.77
CA ASN A 510 -14.05 18.35 -30.81
C ASN A 510 -13.11 18.68 -31.98
#